data_AF-A0A7X9F953-F1
#
_entry.id   AF-A0A7X9F953-F1
#
_cell.length_a   1.000
_cell.length_b   1.000
_cell.length_c   1.000
_cell.angle_alpha   90.00
_cell.angle_beta   90.00
_cell.angle_gamma   90.00
#
_symmetry.space_group_name_H-M   'P 1'
#
loop_
_entity.id
_entity.type
_entity.pdbx_description
1 polymer ?
#
loop_
_entity_poly.entity_id
_entity_poly.type
_entity_poly.pdbx_seq_one_letter_code
_entity_poly.pdbx_strand_id
1 'polypeptide(L)'
;MKDKLPERLFALTLTSNRLWGPILLPCILKRSGERDYHTITEILFPFPSSSTVASLQPEEQEIVSVINEYGERQLFRLFSKDKNVKEFLENVTPEKTEKFIRPYIEKRIYKCLATARDEAVPVFFMKSGIRTIHAEDRLEISSSQAYPLFRFDRHPEGSTYSLALLINGQRISLRESGTEIICSSPCIIRTGNRIVFVTGTEGSRIKPFLAKDKIEIPPRSEKKYFSTFVLSTVNSGSVEASGFKVLTPEPEKRACLDIEQGLAGNPVIILRFFYEGRPFFRSEPEISSTGFTEENGEYVFRKFFRDTTWEDDCIRTLNNSGFFSEDQANFTIANLSGNYDKDLYSTVEHLCNASDDLTAAGFCLNCSKTGKSFNLRPVKLDENIKTAGDWFDINIKVQFGDYEVPFIRLKRHILSGIREYQLPDGSFAVLPEAWFTRYKGLLEFSREKDDTILLHKQHFSLLDGLVREEERIRDAIQKLTLPETLPEVKLPSIIKATLRSYQEEGLRWLLWLRASRLG
;
A
#
# COMPACT_ATOMS: atom_id res chain seq x y z
N MET A 1 14.30 45.48 -22.89
CA MET A 1 13.05 46.14 -23.28
C MET A 1 12.04 45.82 -22.20
N LYS A 2 11.48 46.80 -21.48
CA LYS A 2 10.40 46.54 -20.52
C LYS A 2 9.16 46.14 -21.33
N ASP A 3 8.70 44.90 -21.20
CA ASP A 3 7.45 44.47 -21.81
C ASP A 3 6.32 45.39 -21.36
N LYS A 4 5.72 46.09 -22.32
CA LYS A 4 4.60 46.99 -22.05
C LYS A 4 3.37 46.13 -21.75
N LEU A 5 2.89 46.20 -20.51
CA LEU A 5 1.65 45.54 -20.08
C LEU A 5 0.44 46.05 -20.89
N PRO A 6 -0.58 45.21 -21.16
CA PRO A 6 -1.76 45.57 -21.94
C PRO A 6 -2.64 46.61 -21.23
N GLU A 7 -3.49 47.32 -21.99
CA GLU A 7 -4.31 48.44 -21.47
C GLU A 7 -5.28 48.04 -20.36
N ARG A 8 -5.82 46.82 -20.43
CA ARG A 8 -6.63 46.18 -19.39
C ARG A 8 -6.07 44.79 -19.15
N LEU A 9 -5.85 44.44 -17.89
CA LEU A 9 -5.13 43.22 -17.49
C LEU A 9 -5.71 42.64 -16.21
N PHE A 10 -5.92 41.33 -16.17
CA PHE A 10 -6.15 40.62 -14.93
C PHE A 10 -4.81 40.40 -14.22
N ALA A 11 -4.76 40.69 -12.92
CA ALA A 11 -3.57 40.51 -12.11
C ALA A 11 -3.93 40.11 -10.67
N LEU A 12 -2.97 39.49 -10.00
CA LEU A 12 -3.06 39.25 -8.57
C LEU A 12 -2.27 40.31 -7.81
N THR A 13 -2.82 40.76 -6.67
CA THR A 13 -2.07 41.59 -5.73
C THR A 13 -1.87 40.86 -4.42
N LEU A 14 -0.61 40.73 -3.99
CA LEU A 14 -0.24 40.24 -2.67
C LEU A 14 -0.27 41.41 -1.70
N THR A 15 -1.11 41.31 -0.68
CA THR A 15 -1.23 42.34 0.36
C THR A 15 -1.38 41.69 1.74
N SER A 16 -1.36 42.50 2.80
CA SER A 16 -1.51 42.02 4.17
C SER A 16 -2.88 42.36 4.73
N ASN A 17 -3.59 41.33 5.18
CA ASN A 17 -4.80 41.46 5.98
C ASN A 17 -4.45 41.44 7.47
N ARG A 18 -5.15 42.25 8.28
CA ARG A 18 -4.91 42.38 9.72
C ARG A 18 -5.11 41.07 10.50
N LEU A 19 -6.13 40.28 10.15
CA LEU A 19 -6.47 39.04 10.84
C LEU A 19 -5.82 37.83 10.17
N TRP A 20 -5.80 37.84 8.84
CA TRP A 20 -5.44 36.67 8.06
C TRP A 20 -3.98 36.63 7.62
N GLY A 21 -3.22 37.72 7.80
CA GLY A 21 -1.85 37.83 7.30
C GLY A 21 -1.81 38.04 5.78
N PRO A 22 -0.76 37.56 5.08
CA PRO A 22 -0.65 37.69 3.63
C PRO A 22 -1.83 37.05 2.90
N ILE A 23 -2.47 37.80 2.00
CA ILE A 23 -3.59 37.37 1.16
C ILE A 23 -3.40 37.83 -0.28
N LEU A 24 -4.07 37.15 -1.21
CA LEU A 24 -4.16 37.58 -2.61
C LEU A 24 -5.50 38.28 -2.85
N LEU A 25 -5.47 39.30 -3.71
CA LEU A 25 -6.66 39.91 -4.27
C LEU A 25 -6.60 39.86 -5.81
N PRO A 26 -7.61 39.29 -6.48
CA PRO A 26 -7.74 39.33 -7.94
C PRO A 26 -8.23 40.71 -8.35
N CYS A 27 -7.54 41.34 -9.28
CA CYS A 27 -7.80 42.72 -9.68
C CYS A 27 -7.79 42.86 -11.20
N ILE A 28 -8.63 43.77 -11.69
CA ILE A 28 -8.53 44.30 -13.05
C ILE A 28 -7.73 45.60 -12.97
N LEU A 29 -6.62 45.62 -13.68
CA LEU A 29 -5.75 46.77 -13.82
C LEU A 29 -6.05 47.48 -15.14
N LYS A 30 -6.05 48.80 -15.11
CA LYS A 30 -6.06 49.64 -16.31
C LYS A 30 -4.86 50.56 -16.32
N ARG A 31 -4.21 50.67 -17.47
CA ARG A 31 -3.08 51.59 -17.64
C ARG A 31 -3.56 53.05 -17.60
N SER A 32 -2.85 53.90 -16.84
CA SER A 32 -3.19 55.32 -16.73
C SER A 32 -2.41 56.17 -17.75
N GLY A 33 -2.90 56.20 -19.00
CA GLY A 33 -2.38 57.07 -20.07
C GLY A 33 -0.87 56.94 -20.34
N GLU A 34 -0.18 58.07 -20.49
CA GLU A 34 1.27 58.16 -20.77
C GLU A 34 2.18 57.78 -19.60
N ARG A 35 1.64 57.59 -18.39
CA ARG A 35 2.45 57.30 -17.18
C ARG A 35 2.66 55.80 -17.00
N ASP A 36 3.81 55.43 -16.44
CA ASP A 36 4.25 54.03 -16.22
C ASP A 36 3.65 53.40 -14.94
N TYR A 37 2.34 53.63 -14.69
CA TYR A 37 1.61 52.97 -13.60
C TYR A 37 0.21 52.53 -14.01
N HIS A 38 -0.29 51.51 -13.31
CA HIS A 38 -1.64 50.97 -13.45
C HIS A 38 -2.49 51.37 -12.26
N THR A 39 -3.78 51.56 -12.49
CA THR A 39 -4.78 51.78 -11.45
C THR A 39 -5.71 50.57 -11.38
N ILE A 40 -6.03 50.14 -10.16
CA ILE A 40 -7.02 49.09 -9.93
C ILE A 40 -8.41 49.64 -10.28
N THR A 41 -9.02 49.11 -11.33
CA THR A 41 -10.40 49.48 -11.72
C THR A 41 -11.44 48.67 -11.00
N GLU A 42 -11.14 47.39 -10.73
CA GLU A 42 -12.06 46.46 -10.08
C GLU A 42 -11.29 45.46 -9.22
N ILE A 43 -11.80 45.17 -8.02
CA ILE A 43 -11.32 44.08 -7.15
C ILE A 43 -12.39 42.99 -7.16
N LEU A 44 -12.02 41.78 -7.58
CA LEU A 44 -12.93 40.65 -7.76
C LEU A 44 -13.10 39.80 -6.48
N PHE A 45 -12.93 40.44 -5.32
CA PHE A 45 -13.04 39.85 -4.00
C PHE A 45 -13.64 40.85 -3.00
N PRO A 46 -14.59 40.44 -2.14
CA PRO A 46 -15.23 39.12 -2.07
C PRO A 46 -16.47 38.97 -2.97
N PHE A 47 -16.80 40.01 -3.76
CA PHE A 47 -17.99 40.05 -4.61
C PHE A 47 -17.60 40.38 -6.06
N PRO A 48 -17.16 39.40 -6.84
CA PRO A 48 -16.78 39.64 -8.23
C PRO A 48 -18.00 39.97 -9.11
N SER A 49 -17.84 40.87 -10.09
CA SER A 49 -18.88 41.13 -11.08
C SER A 49 -19.03 39.94 -12.03
N SER A 50 -20.25 39.41 -12.17
CA SER A 50 -20.52 38.28 -13.07
C SER A 50 -20.14 38.56 -14.52
N SER A 51 -20.31 39.80 -14.99
CA SER A 51 -19.93 40.19 -16.36
C SER A 51 -18.41 40.24 -16.54
N THR A 52 -17.68 40.70 -15.51
CA THR A 52 -16.22 40.71 -15.55
C THR A 52 -15.67 39.29 -15.50
N VAL A 53 -16.16 38.44 -14.60
CA VAL A 53 -15.71 37.04 -14.50
C VAL A 53 -15.94 36.27 -15.79
N ALA A 54 -17.10 36.45 -16.44
CA ALA A 54 -17.39 35.79 -17.71
C ALA A 54 -16.45 36.19 -18.86
N SER A 55 -15.76 37.33 -18.74
CA SER A 55 -14.78 37.80 -19.74
C SER A 55 -13.34 37.35 -19.49
N LEU A 56 -13.08 36.71 -18.33
CA LEU A 56 -11.76 36.20 -17.96
C LEU A 56 -11.47 34.85 -18.62
N GLN A 57 -10.17 34.52 -18.75
CA GLN A 57 -9.74 33.18 -19.17
C GLN A 57 -10.10 32.12 -18.13
N PRO A 58 -10.21 30.82 -18.51
CA PRO A 58 -10.60 29.75 -17.58
C PRO A 58 -9.75 29.70 -16.31
N GLU A 59 -8.44 29.91 -16.42
CA GLU A 59 -7.47 29.83 -15.33
C GLU A 59 -7.61 31.05 -14.39
N GLU A 60 -7.91 32.22 -14.96
CA GLU A 60 -8.21 33.45 -14.22
C GLU A 60 -9.55 33.32 -13.46
N GLN A 61 -10.57 32.71 -14.08
CA GLN A 61 -11.85 32.40 -13.42
C GLN A 61 -11.65 31.43 -12.25
N GLU A 62 -10.81 30.40 -12.43
CA GLU A 62 -10.46 29.47 -11.37
C GLU A 62 -9.75 30.19 -10.22
N ILE A 63 -8.77 31.05 -10.50
CA ILE A 63 -8.08 31.86 -9.48
C ILE A 63 -9.09 32.72 -8.70
N VAL A 64 -10.01 33.41 -9.38
CA VAL A 64 -11.05 34.21 -8.72
C VAL A 64 -11.92 33.33 -7.82
N SER A 65 -12.35 32.16 -8.31
CA SER A 65 -13.16 31.21 -7.53
C SER A 65 -12.44 30.77 -6.25
N VAL A 66 -11.19 30.32 -6.39
CA VAL A 66 -10.35 29.83 -5.29
C VAL A 66 -10.07 30.93 -4.26
N ILE A 67 -9.82 32.17 -4.69
CA ILE A 67 -9.61 33.30 -3.75
C ILE A 67 -10.88 33.62 -2.96
N ASN A 68 -12.04 33.55 -3.59
CA ASN A 68 -13.31 33.82 -2.91
C ASN A 68 -13.69 32.76 -1.86
N GLU A 69 -13.09 31.55 -1.88
CA GLU A 69 -13.28 30.53 -0.84
C GLU A 69 -12.81 30.97 0.55
N TYR A 70 -11.81 31.88 0.64
CA TYR A 70 -11.35 32.42 1.92
C TYR A 70 -11.95 33.81 2.22
N GLY A 71 -13.03 34.19 1.55
CA GLY A 71 -13.81 35.36 1.94
C GLY A 71 -14.38 35.22 3.35
N GLU A 72 -14.55 36.34 4.07
CA GLU A 72 -14.97 36.35 5.48
C GLU A 72 -16.28 35.57 5.72
N ARG A 73 -17.22 35.61 4.77
CA ARG A 73 -18.48 34.83 4.83
C ARG A 73 -18.25 33.32 4.76
N GLN A 74 -17.33 32.86 3.93
CA GLN A 74 -17.01 31.44 3.80
C GLN A 74 -16.23 30.94 5.01
N LEU A 75 -15.24 31.73 5.46
CA LEU A 75 -14.50 31.42 6.68
C LEU A 75 -15.43 31.35 7.90
N PHE A 76 -16.38 32.29 8.02
CA PHE A 76 -17.42 32.26 9.04
C PHE A 76 -18.24 30.96 8.98
N ARG A 77 -18.72 30.57 7.79
CA ARG A 77 -19.52 29.34 7.59
C ARG A 77 -18.76 28.07 7.97
N LEU A 78 -17.46 28.01 7.68
CA LEU A 78 -16.65 26.81 7.90
C LEU A 78 -16.10 26.71 9.33
N PHE A 79 -15.72 27.84 9.92
CA PHE A 79 -14.92 27.85 11.14
C PHE A 79 -15.62 28.50 12.33
N SER A 80 -16.82 29.06 12.19
CA SER A 80 -17.52 29.72 13.29
C SER A 80 -18.90 29.13 13.61
N LYS A 81 -19.30 29.28 14.87
CA LYS A 81 -20.65 29.07 15.38
C LYS A 81 -21.27 30.38 15.91
N ASP A 82 -20.59 31.51 15.72
CA ASP A 82 -21.07 32.84 16.13
C ASP A 82 -22.32 33.22 15.33
N LYS A 83 -23.06 34.24 15.76
CA LYS A 83 -24.35 34.56 15.14
C LYS A 83 -24.19 35.20 13.77
N ASN A 84 -23.11 35.94 13.54
CA ASN A 84 -22.84 36.65 12.31
C ASN A 84 -21.34 36.85 12.08
N VAL A 85 -20.99 37.29 10.86
CA VAL A 85 -19.59 37.52 10.43
C VAL A 85 -18.88 38.53 11.33
N LYS A 86 -19.54 39.61 11.75
CA LYS A 86 -18.91 40.65 12.58
C LYS A 86 -18.44 40.08 13.92
N GLU A 87 -19.32 39.36 14.61
CA GLU A 87 -19.02 38.70 15.89
C GLU A 87 -17.87 37.69 15.74
N PHE A 88 -17.83 36.95 14.63
CA PHE A 88 -16.71 36.06 14.32
C PHE A 88 -15.37 36.79 14.16
N LEU A 89 -15.34 37.90 13.43
CA LEU A 89 -14.11 38.66 13.22
C LEU A 89 -13.59 39.32 14.51
N GLU A 90 -14.48 39.60 15.46
CA GLU A 90 -14.14 40.14 16.79
C GLU A 90 -13.67 39.03 17.75
N ASN A 91 -14.29 37.84 17.70
CA ASN A 91 -14.05 36.74 18.64
C ASN A 91 -12.96 35.76 18.20
N VAL A 92 -12.55 35.77 16.93
CA VAL A 92 -11.57 34.81 16.42
C VAL A 92 -10.23 34.94 17.14
N THR A 93 -9.78 33.86 17.78
CA THR A 93 -8.52 33.85 18.53
C THR A 93 -7.32 33.62 17.59
N PRO A 94 -6.12 34.11 17.96
CA PRO A 94 -4.89 33.84 17.21
C PRO A 94 -4.62 32.34 17.08
N GLU A 95 -4.84 31.56 18.13
CA GLU A 95 -4.62 30.10 18.12
C GLU A 95 -5.54 29.40 17.12
N LYS A 96 -6.84 29.75 17.10
CA LYS A 96 -7.79 29.20 16.13
C LYS A 96 -7.41 29.59 14.71
N THR A 97 -6.92 30.82 14.54
CA THR A 97 -6.44 31.32 13.25
C THR A 97 -5.25 30.51 12.77
N GLU A 98 -4.21 30.36 13.59
CA GLU A 98 -2.97 29.66 13.23
C GLU A 98 -3.18 28.16 12.99
N LYS A 99 -4.00 27.49 13.82
CA LYS A 99 -4.19 26.03 13.72
C LYS A 99 -5.18 25.59 12.63
N PHE A 100 -6.22 26.37 12.34
CA PHE A 100 -7.32 25.91 11.49
C PHE A 100 -7.58 26.80 10.27
N ILE A 101 -7.65 28.12 10.46
CA ILE A 101 -8.05 29.06 9.40
C ILE A 101 -6.88 29.33 8.45
N ARG A 102 -5.70 29.66 8.98
CA ARG A 102 -4.53 30.01 8.16
C ARG A 102 -4.10 28.86 7.25
N PRO A 103 -4.02 27.59 7.69
CA PRO A 103 -3.72 26.47 6.80
C PRO A 103 -4.76 26.31 5.68
N TYR A 104 -6.03 26.61 5.95
CA TYR A 104 -7.06 26.61 4.91
C TYR A 104 -6.80 27.69 3.85
N ILE A 105 -6.49 28.92 4.26
CA ILE A 105 -6.16 30.05 3.37
C ILE A 105 -4.88 29.77 2.57
N GLU A 106 -3.82 29.30 3.23
CA GLU A 106 -2.52 29.05 2.60
C GLU A 106 -2.61 28.01 1.49
N LYS A 107 -3.45 26.96 1.64
CA LYS A 107 -3.70 25.99 0.56
C LYS A 107 -4.28 26.65 -0.70
N ARG A 108 -5.14 27.67 -0.55
CA ARG A 108 -5.72 28.41 -1.69
C ARG A 108 -4.68 29.35 -2.30
N ILE A 109 -3.96 30.09 -1.46
CA ILE A 109 -2.87 30.98 -1.92
C ILE A 109 -1.82 30.16 -2.69
N TYR A 110 -1.42 29.00 -2.19
CA TYR A 110 -0.48 28.11 -2.86
C TYR A 110 -0.99 27.71 -4.24
N LYS A 111 -2.26 27.27 -4.33
CA LYS A 111 -2.88 26.91 -5.61
C LYS A 111 -2.88 28.09 -6.59
N CYS A 112 -3.32 29.28 -6.15
CA CYS A 112 -3.34 30.47 -7.00
C CYS A 112 -1.95 30.92 -7.47
N LEU A 113 -0.93 30.88 -6.61
CA LEU A 113 0.44 31.23 -7.00
C LEU A 113 1.06 30.18 -7.93
N ALA A 114 0.70 28.90 -7.77
CA ALA A 114 1.12 27.84 -8.70
C ALA A 114 0.49 28.07 -10.09
N THR A 115 -0.83 28.29 -10.16
CA THR A 115 -1.51 28.65 -11.41
C THR A 115 -0.91 29.92 -12.02
N ALA A 116 -0.64 30.95 -11.20
CA ALA A 116 -0.03 32.19 -11.70
C ALA A 116 1.38 32.00 -12.26
N ARG A 117 2.16 31.05 -11.71
CA ARG A 117 3.46 30.67 -12.26
C ARG A 117 3.31 29.99 -13.61
N ASP A 118 2.42 29.01 -13.69
CA ASP A 118 2.29 28.11 -14.84
C ASP A 118 1.65 28.83 -16.04
N GLU A 119 0.69 29.72 -15.77
CA GLU A 119 -0.05 30.50 -16.77
C GLU A 119 0.47 31.94 -16.95
N ALA A 120 1.60 32.27 -16.31
CA ALA A 120 2.24 33.59 -16.34
C ALA A 120 1.32 34.77 -15.92
N VAL A 121 0.34 34.52 -15.05
CA VAL A 121 -0.53 35.57 -14.49
C VAL A 121 0.31 36.54 -13.66
N PRO A 122 0.24 37.85 -13.95
CA PRO A 122 1.09 38.83 -13.28
C PRO A 122 0.67 39.01 -11.82
N VAL A 123 1.66 38.99 -10.93
CA VAL A 123 1.48 39.22 -9.49
C VAL A 123 2.22 40.49 -9.08
N PHE A 124 1.59 41.31 -8.24
CA PHE A 124 2.17 42.56 -7.74
C PHE A 124 2.13 42.59 -6.22
N PHE A 125 3.11 43.21 -5.59
CA PHE A 125 3.07 43.52 -4.17
C PHE A 125 2.33 44.84 -3.94
N MET A 126 1.36 44.84 -3.02
CA MET A 126 0.57 46.03 -2.73
C MET A 126 0.59 46.33 -1.24
N LYS A 127 1.16 47.47 -0.88
CA LYS A 127 1.07 48.00 0.49
C LYS A 127 -0.38 48.38 0.80
N SER A 128 -0.78 48.15 2.04
CA SER A 128 -2.14 48.43 2.49
C SER A 128 -2.53 49.90 2.23
N GLY A 129 -3.71 50.12 1.63
CA GLY A 129 -4.25 51.44 1.35
C GLY A 129 -3.84 52.08 0.03
N ILE A 130 -2.89 51.50 -0.71
CA ILE A 130 -2.45 52.01 -2.03
C ILE A 130 -3.27 51.33 -3.14
N ARG A 131 -3.74 52.11 -4.13
CA ARG A 131 -4.51 51.60 -5.29
C ARG A 131 -3.81 51.78 -6.65
N THR A 132 -2.61 52.35 -6.63
CA THR A 132 -1.74 52.53 -7.78
C THR A 132 -0.65 51.47 -7.74
N ILE A 133 -0.42 50.80 -8.87
CA ILE A 133 0.57 49.74 -9.02
C ILE A 133 1.60 50.19 -10.05
N HIS A 134 2.86 50.25 -9.62
CA HIS A 134 3.98 50.56 -10.49
C HIS A 134 4.59 49.27 -11.05
N ALA A 135 5.33 49.39 -12.16
CA ALA A 135 6.00 48.24 -12.75
C ALA A 135 7.02 47.59 -11.79
N GLU A 136 7.59 48.38 -10.87
CA GLU A 136 8.53 47.92 -9.83
C GLU A 136 7.86 47.12 -8.70
N ASP A 137 6.53 47.21 -8.56
CA ASP A 137 5.77 46.39 -7.61
C ASP A 137 5.57 44.96 -8.11
N ARG A 138 5.94 44.65 -9.37
CA ARG A 138 5.76 43.32 -9.96
C ARG A 138 6.64 42.30 -9.23
N LEU A 139 6.00 41.20 -8.85
CA LEU A 139 6.65 40.04 -8.26
C LEU A 139 6.96 39.01 -9.34
N GLU A 140 8.21 38.57 -9.38
CA GLU A 140 8.68 37.49 -10.24
C GLU A 140 8.51 36.16 -9.53
N ILE A 141 7.69 35.26 -10.09
CA ILE A 141 7.56 33.91 -9.55
C ILE A 141 8.69 33.04 -10.12
N SER A 142 9.50 32.47 -9.23
CA SER A 142 10.59 31.60 -9.64
C SER A 142 10.06 30.30 -10.26
N SER A 143 10.59 29.92 -11.41
CA SER A 143 10.27 28.65 -12.08
C SER A 143 10.86 27.44 -11.37
N SER A 144 12.03 27.60 -10.74
CA SER A 144 12.70 26.59 -9.95
C SER A 144 12.29 26.66 -8.47
N GLN A 145 12.23 25.49 -7.82
CA GLN A 145 11.99 25.37 -6.39
C GLN A 145 13.28 25.58 -5.59
N ALA A 146 13.13 26.08 -4.37
CA ALA A 146 14.20 26.17 -3.39
C ALA A 146 14.17 24.97 -2.44
N TYR A 147 15.36 24.50 -2.04
CA TYR A 147 15.51 23.42 -1.07
C TYR A 147 16.32 23.89 0.14
N PRO A 148 15.97 23.44 1.36
CA PRO A 148 16.71 23.76 2.55
C PRO A 148 18.03 22.98 2.61
N LEU A 149 19.08 23.67 3.01
CA LEU A 149 20.35 23.11 3.44
C LEU A 149 20.56 23.49 4.90
N PHE A 150 20.39 22.52 5.79
CA PHE A 150 20.67 22.70 7.20
C PHE A 150 22.13 22.34 7.49
N ARG A 151 22.82 23.22 8.20
CA ARG A 151 24.17 22.96 8.71
C ARG A 151 24.11 22.88 10.22
N PHE A 152 24.57 21.78 10.78
CA PHE A 152 24.64 21.54 12.22
C PHE A 152 26.11 21.42 12.63
N ASP A 153 26.49 22.21 13.62
CA ASP A 153 27.84 22.23 14.19
C ASP A 153 27.74 21.90 15.68
N ARG A 154 28.22 20.71 16.05
CA ARG A 154 28.29 20.25 17.44
C ARG A 154 29.71 20.37 17.98
N HIS A 155 29.86 21.06 19.11
CA HIS A 155 31.13 21.22 19.81
C HIS A 155 30.96 20.92 21.31
N PRO A 156 32.06 20.70 22.05
CA PRO A 156 31.98 20.45 23.50
C PRO A 156 31.30 21.57 24.31
N GLU A 157 31.41 22.82 23.85
CA GLU A 157 30.82 23.99 24.52
C GLU A 157 29.33 24.22 24.17
N GLY A 158 28.82 23.53 23.15
CA GLY A 158 27.44 23.62 22.70
C GLY A 158 27.26 23.29 21.22
N SER A 159 25.99 23.18 20.82
CA SER A 159 25.62 22.90 19.43
C SER A 159 24.94 24.11 18.81
N THR A 160 25.20 24.36 17.53
CA THR A 160 24.53 25.42 16.76
C THR A 160 24.05 24.90 15.42
N TYR A 161 23.07 25.58 14.83
CA TYR A 161 22.66 25.26 13.46
C TYR A 161 22.26 26.50 12.66
N SER A 162 22.44 26.40 11.36
CA SER A 162 22.07 27.42 10.38
C SER A 162 21.29 26.82 9.22
N LEU A 163 20.56 27.66 8.50
CA LEU A 163 19.76 27.29 7.35
C LEU A 163 20.13 28.18 6.16
N ALA A 164 20.39 27.55 5.02
CA ALA A 164 20.41 28.20 3.72
C ALA A 164 19.26 27.64 2.85
N LEU A 165 18.76 28.46 1.93
CA LEU A 165 17.90 27.98 0.84
C LEU A 165 18.68 28.02 -0.46
N LEU A 166 18.60 26.93 -1.23
CA LEU A 166 19.29 26.77 -2.50
C LEU A 166 18.29 26.69 -3.65
N ILE A 167 18.44 27.55 -4.66
CA ILE A 167 17.78 27.42 -5.98
C ILE A 167 18.86 27.13 -7.01
N ASN A 168 18.75 26.02 -7.73
CA ASN A 168 19.72 25.62 -8.76
C ASN A 168 21.18 25.66 -8.26
N GLY A 169 21.39 25.26 -6.99
CA GLY A 169 22.70 25.27 -6.32
C GLY A 169 23.15 26.63 -5.76
N GLN A 170 22.44 27.72 -6.04
CA GLN A 170 22.78 29.07 -5.54
C GLN A 170 21.99 29.45 -4.29
N ARG A 171 22.67 30.10 -3.33
CA ARG A 171 22.07 30.52 -2.06
C ARG A 171 21.18 31.74 -2.23
N ILE A 172 20.00 31.71 -1.61
CA ILE A 172 19.12 32.87 -1.45
C ILE A 172 19.39 33.52 -0.09
N SER A 173 19.40 34.85 -0.05
CA SER A 173 19.44 35.58 1.22
C SER A 173 18.06 35.55 1.90
N LEU A 174 17.99 34.97 3.11
CA LEU A 174 16.78 34.98 3.94
C LEU A 174 16.58 36.30 4.72
N ARG A 175 17.60 37.17 4.70
CA ARG A 175 17.64 38.43 5.45
C ARG A 175 17.59 39.65 4.53
N GLU A 176 17.21 39.45 3.27
CA GLU A 176 16.96 40.55 2.34
C GLU A 176 15.76 41.38 2.82
N SER A 177 15.81 42.69 2.59
CA SER A 177 14.70 43.59 2.95
C SER A 177 13.40 43.15 2.28
N GLY A 178 12.34 42.98 3.08
CA GLY A 178 11.05 42.52 2.57
C GLY A 178 10.90 41.01 2.47
N THR A 179 11.81 40.24 3.06
CA THR A 179 11.63 38.78 3.16
C THR A 179 10.47 38.45 4.10
N GLU A 180 9.47 37.73 3.59
CA GLU A 180 8.32 37.28 4.38
C GLU A 180 7.85 35.89 3.94
N ILE A 181 7.27 35.14 4.88
CA ILE A 181 6.67 33.84 4.61
C ILE A 181 5.21 34.07 4.20
N ILE A 182 4.87 33.72 2.96
CA ILE A 182 3.51 33.79 2.44
C ILE A 182 2.74 32.54 2.87
N CYS A 183 3.30 31.34 2.66
CA CYS A 183 2.68 30.08 3.08
C CYS A 183 3.68 29.29 3.93
N SER A 184 3.20 28.67 5.01
CA SER A 184 4.01 27.85 5.90
C SER A 184 4.08 26.40 5.44
N SER A 185 2.96 25.82 4.95
CA SER A 185 2.93 24.44 4.44
C SER A 185 1.80 24.22 3.41
N PRO A 186 2.12 23.92 2.12
CA PRO A 186 3.45 23.94 1.52
C PRO A 186 4.08 25.35 1.53
N CYS A 187 5.41 25.42 1.57
CA CYS A 187 6.07 26.69 1.89
C CYS A 187 6.27 27.59 0.67
N ILE A 188 5.90 28.86 0.81
CA ILE A 188 6.18 29.93 -0.16
C ILE A 188 6.73 31.13 0.60
N ILE A 189 7.84 31.69 0.12
CA ILE A 189 8.43 32.91 0.65
C ILE A 189 8.48 33.98 -0.44
N ARG A 190 8.40 35.25 -0.02
CA ARG A 190 8.81 36.39 -0.85
C ARG A 190 10.16 36.87 -0.35
N THR A 191 11.11 37.13 -1.24
CA THR A 191 12.40 37.77 -0.96
C THR A 191 12.60 38.90 -1.96
N GLY A 192 12.62 40.15 -1.49
CA GLY A 192 12.54 41.32 -2.36
C GLY A 192 11.34 41.24 -3.31
N ASN A 193 11.59 41.24 -4.62
CA ASN A 193 10.57 41.13 -5.66
C ASN A 193 10.36 39.71 -6.20
N ARG A 194 10.88 38.68 -5.52
CA ARG A 194 10.77 37.29 -5.98
C ARG A 194 9.86 36.47 -5.07
N ILE A 195 8.96 35.70 -5.67
CA ILE A 195 8.22 34.64 -5.00
C ILE A 195 8.95 33.32 -5.25
N VAL A 196 9.20 32.58 -4.18
CA VAL A 196 9.97 31.34 -4.18
C VAL A 196 9.17 30.23 -3.50
N PHE A 197 8.98 29.13 -4.21
CA PHE A 197 8.41 27.89 -3.68
C PHE A 197 9.51 27.11 -2.98
N VAL A 198 9.27 26.70 -1.73
CA VAL A 198 10.25 25.96 -0.92
C VAL A 198 9.73 24.55 -0.64
N THR A 199 10.54 23.56 -0.99
CA THR A 199 10.23 22.13 -0.85
C THR A 199 11.14 21.49 0.18
N GLY A 200 10.63 20.56 0.99
CA GLY A 200 11.41 19.81 1.99
C GLY A 200 11.56 20.49 3.35
N THR A 201 10.93 21.65 3.58
CA THR A 201 10.81 22.27 4.90
C THR A 201 9.54 23.11 5.00
N GLU A 202 9.07 23.33 6.23
CA GLU A 202 7.97 24.24 6.54
C GLU A 202 8.49 25.65 6.85
N GLY A 203 7.65 26.66 6.62
CA GLY A 203 7.96 28.06 6.92
C GLY A 203 8.25 28.32 8.40
N SER A 204 7.65 27.54 9.31
CA SER A 204 7.92 27.59 10.75
C SER A 204 9.41 27.34 11.08
N ARG A 205 10.09 26.48 10.31
CA ARG A 205 11.53 26.19 10.46
C ARG A 205 12.42 27.26 9.83
N ILE A 206 11.91 28.03 8.87
CA ILE A 206 12.62 29.13 8.20
C ILE A 206 12.53 30.42 9.02
N LYS A 207 11.37 30.68 9.64
CA LYS A 207 11.03 31.93 10.34
C LYS A 207 12.14 32.46 11.26
N PRO A 208 12.82 31.65 12.10
CA PRO A 208 13.90 32.15 12.96
C PRO A 208 15.09 32.76 12.20
N PHE A 209 15.37 32.27 10.98
CA PHE A 209 16.52 32.65 10.17
C PHE A 209 16.31 33.94 9.37
N LEU A 210 15.07 34.46 9.36
CA LEU A 210 14.77 35.80 8.86
C LEU A 210 15.42 36.90 9.74
N ALA A 211 15.74 36.58 11.00
CA ALA A 211 16.34 37.51 11.95
C ALA A 211 17.75 37.12 12.41
N LYS A 212 18.10 35.82 12.40
CA LYS A 212 19.37 35.30 12.94
C LYS A 212 20.15 34.49 11.90
N ASP A 213 21.47 34.56 11.94
CA ASP A 213 22.34 33.70 11.11
C ASP A 213 22.34 32.24 11.57
N LYS A 214 22.35 32.05 12.89
CA LYS A 214 22.45 30.75 13.55
C LYS A 214 21.56 30.70 14.79
N ILE A 215 21.23 29.49 15.21
CA ILE A 215 20.46 29.21 16.41
C ILE A 215 21.32 28.32 17.31
N GLU A 216 21.40 28.70 18.58
CA GLU A 216 22.10 27.93 19.60
C GLU A 216 21.16 26.91 20.22
N ILE A 217 21.64 25.68 20.37
CA ILE A 217 20.94 24.58 21.02
C ILE A 217 21.48 24.48 22.45
N PRO A 218 20.65 24.75 23.49
CA PRO A 218 21.11 24.68 24.87
C PRO A 218 21.60 23.25 25.22
N PRO A 219 22.73 23.09 25.92
CA PRO A 219 23.29 21.78 26.26
C PRO A 219 22.30 20.85 26.97
N ARG A 220 21.47 21.41 27.86
CA ARG A 220 20.43 20.66 28.61
C ARG A 220 19.36 20.01 27.70
N SER A 221 19.13 20.56 26.52
CA SER A 221 18.13 20.08 25.55
C SER A 221 18.75 19.44 24.31
N GLU A 222 20.09 19.36 24.24
CA GLU A 222 20.81 18.94 23.04
C GLU A 222 20.35 17.56 22.56
N LYS A 223 20.41 16.55 23.43
CA LYS A 223 20.01 15.18 23.09
C LYS A 223 18.58 15.10 22.55
N LYS A 224 17.64 15.83 23.18
CA LYS A 224 16.24 15.90 22.74
C LYS A 224 16.12 16.56 21.36
N TYR A 225 16.91 17.59 21.10
CA TYR A 225 16.92 18.28 19.82
C TYR A 225 17.46 17.38 18.70
N PHE A 226 18.54 16.65 18.99
CA PHE A 226 19.14 15.70 18.06
C PHE A 226 18.22 14.51 17.75
N SER A 227 17.57 13.95 18.77
CA SER A 227 16.65 12.82 18.62
C SER A 227 15.30 13.20 17.99
N THR A 228 15.03 14.48 17.72
CA THR A 228 13.74 14.94 17.16
C THR A 228 13.95 15.81 15.91
N PHE A 229 14.33 17.08 16.08
CA PHE A 229 14.48 18.04 14.98
C PHE A 229 15.59 17.63 14.02
N VAL A 230 16.80 17.36 14.53
CA VAL A 230 17.95 16.99 13.68
C VAL A 230 17.65 15.65 13.00
N LEU A 231 17.14 14.66 13.73
CA LEU A 231 16.69 13.38 13.17
C LEU A 231 15.72 13.57 12.00
N SER A 232 14.68 14.38 12.17
CA SER A 232 13.70 14.63 11.11
C SER A 232 14.34 15.31 9.89
N THR A 233 15.30 16.20 10.12
CA THR A 233 15.98 16.97 9.07
C THR A 233 16.97 16.11 8.29
N VAL A 234 17.73 15.25 8.98
CA VAL A 234 18.60 14.24 8.35
C VAL A 234 17.77 13.26 7.53
N ASN A 235 16.57 12.91 8.00
CA ASN A 235 15.67 12.04 7.25
C ASN A 235 15.12 12.73 5.98
N SER A 236 14.64 13.97 6.10
CA SER A 236 13.89 14.66 5.04
C SER A 236 14.73 15.39 3.99
N GLY A 237 15.99 15.74 4.28
CA GLY A 237 16.72 16.68 3.43
C GLY A 237 18.24 16.55 3.44
N SER A 238 18.87 17.50 2.75
CA SER A 238 20.32 17.65 2.68
C SER A 238 20.82 18.32 3.95
N VAL A 239 21.75 17.65 4.64
CA VAL A 239 22.33 18.14 5.90
C VAL A 239 23.84 18.15 5.79
N GLU A 240 24.45 19.27 6.19
CA GLU A 240 25.87 19.35 6.49
C GLU A 240 26.05 19.14 8.00
N ALA A 241 26.74 18.07 8.37
CA ALA A 241 26.96 17.66 9.75
C ALA A 241 28.42 17.83 10.15
N SER A 242 28.65 18.49 11.28
CA SER A 242 29.95 18.61 11.93
C SER A 242 29.80 18.26 13.42
N GLY A 243 30.70 17.41 13.94
CA GLY A 243 30.69 16.97 15.34
C GLY A 243 29.74 15.82 15.67
N PHE A 244 29.16 15.16 14.66
CA PHE A 244 28.41 13.91 14.76
C PHE A 244 28.44 13.15 13.42
N LYS A 245 28.09 11.86 13.43
CA LYS A 245 28.14 11.00 12.25
C LYS A 245 26.76 10.81 11.63
N VAL A 246 26.71 10.90 10.31
CA VAL A 246 25.58 10.45 9.50
C VAL A 246 26.09 9.32 8.62
N LEU A 247 25.65 8.11 8.91
CA LEU A 247 26.02 6.89 8.20
C LEU A 247 24.86 6.47 7.30
N THR A 248 25.21 5.96 6.12
CA THR A 248 24.24 5.41 5.15
C THR A 248 24.56 3.97 4.83
N PRO A 249 24.33 3.03 5.78
CA PRO A 249 24.56 1.61 5.55
C PRO A 249 23.54 1.03 4.57
N GLU A 250 23.91 -0.04 3.88
CA GLU A 250 22.95 -0.90 3.19
C GLU A 250 22.12 -1.66 4.24
N PRO A 251 20.78 -1.55 4.21
CA PRO A 251 19.93 -2.16 5.22
C PRO A 251 19.76 -3.67 5.00
N GLU A 252 19.64 -4.44 6.08
CA GLU A 252 19.06 -5.79 6.00
C GLU A 252 17.59 -5.66 5.59
N LYS A 253 17.23 -6.29 4.46
CA LYS A 253 15.88 -6.26 3.90
C LYS A 253 15.22 -7.63 3.96
N ARG A 254 13.93 -7.68 4.30
CA ARG A 254 13.14 -8.92 4.38
C ARG A 254 11.67 -8.67 4.03
N ALA A 255 11.05 -9.54 3.23
CA ALA A 255 9.63 -9.47 2.92
C ALA A 255 8.87 -10.53 3.71
N CYS A 256 7.91 -10.14 4.55
CA CYS A 256 7.07 -11.08 5.29
C CYS A 256 5.61 -11.03 4.83
N LEU A 257 4.99 -12.20 4.81
CA LEU A 257 3.58 -12.44 4.53
C LEU A 257 2.90 -12.87 5.82
N ASP A 258 1.91 -12.11 6.28
CA ASP A 258 1.10 -12.42 7.45
C ASP A 258 -0.36 -12.65 7.04
N ILE A 259 -0.95 -13.78 7.42
CA ILE A 259 -2.39 -13.99 7.25
C ILE A 259 -3.15 -13.22 8.35
N GLU A 260 -4.04 -12.33 7.95
CA GLU A 260 -4.86 -11.48 8.84
C GLU A 260 -6.30 -11.33 8.29
N GLN A 261 -7.20 -10.80 9.12
CA GLN A 261 -8.53 -10.39 8.66
C GLN A 261 -8.45 -8.98 8.08
N GLY A 262 -8.83 -8.82 6.81
CA GLY A 262 -8.88 -7.54 6.13
C GLY A 262 -10.06 -6.66 6.59
N LEU A 263 -10.05 -5.38 6.20
CA LEU A 263 -11.10 -4.43 6.56
C LEU A 263 -12.49 -4.81 6.04
N ALA A 264 -12.56 -5.50 4.90
CA ALA A 264 -13.81 -6.02 4.34
C ALA A 264 -14.25 -7.35 5.00
N GLY A 265 -13.54 -7.80 6.04
CA GLY A 265 -13.87 -8.98 6.82
C GLY A 265 -13.41 -10.31 6.21
N ASN A 266 -12.85 -10.31 5.00
CA ASN A 266 -12.25 -11.47 4.34
C ASN A 266 -10.81 -11.71 4.82
N PRO A 267 -10.29 -12.95 4.75
CA PRO A 267 -8.88 -13.21 5.01
C PRO A 267 -8.01 -12.60 3.90
N VAL A 268 -6.88 -12.03 4.32
CA VAL A 268 -5.88 -11.41 3.45
C VAL A 268 -4.48 -11.84 3.88
N ILE A 269 -3.56 -11.86 2.93
CA ILE A 269 -2.12 -12.00 3.17
C ILE A 269 -1.51 -10.60 3.10
N ILE A 270 -1.07 -10.09 4.23
CA ILE A 270 -0.46 -8.77 4.34
C ILE A 270 1.03 -8.90 4.05
N LEU A 271 1.49 -8.24 3.00
CA LEU A 271 2.90 -8.09 2.67
C LEU A 271 3.50 -6.91 3.43
N ARG A 272 4.55 -7.16 4.20
CA ARG A 272 5.36 -6.14 4.89
C ARG A 272 6.81 -6.25 4.51
N PHE A 273 7.40 -5.11 4.18
CA PHE A 273 8.84 -4.99 3.94
C PHE A 273 9.52 -4.51 5.20
N PHE A 274 10.44 -5.31 5.73
CA PHE A 274 11.25 -4.96 6.87
C PHE A 274 12.62 -4.47 6.42
N TYR A 275 13.00 -3.29 6.91
CA TYR A 275 14.35 -2.76 6.80
C TYR A 275 14.87 -2.49 8.20
N GLU A 276 15.95 -3.15 8.61
CA GLU A 276 16.49 -3.04 9.99
C GLU A 276 15.41 -3.30 11.06
N GLY A 277 14.52 -4.26 10.80
CA GLY A 277 13.40 -4.60 11.67
C GLY A 277 12.23 -3.60 11.69
N ARG A 278 12.30 -2.49 10.95
CA ARG A 278 11.17 -1.55 10.78
C ARG A 278 10.28 -1.98 9.60
N PRO A 279 8.96 -2.15 9.81
CA PRO A 279 8.04 -2.50 8.73
C PRO A 279 7.64 -1.28 7.90
N PHE A 280 7.44 -1.51 6.60
CA PHE A 280 6.92 -0.57 5.62
C PHE A 280 5.96 -1.28 4.67
N PHE A 281 4.96 -0.55 4.18
CA PHE A 281 4.17 -0.95 3.02
C PHE A 281 4.71 -0.30 1.74
N ARG A 282 4.52 -0.97 0.59
CA ARG A 282 4.92 -0.40 -0.71
C ARG A 282 4.26 0.96 -0.97
N SER A 283 3.01 1.11 -0.57
CA SER A 283 2.20 2.32 -0.75
C SER A 283 2.65 3.53 0.07
N GLU A 284 3.49 3.34 1.09
CA GLU A 284 4.02 4.44 1.90
C GLU A 284 4.96 5.35 1.07
N PRO A 285 4.78 6.68 1.11
CA PRO A 285 5.57 7.63 0.33
C PRO A 285 7.01 7.82 0.85
N GLU A 286 7.30 7.42 2.08
CA GLU A 286 8.61 7.57 2.71
C GLU A 286 9.67 6.77 1.94
N ILE A 287 10.70 7.42 1.41
CA ILE A 287 11.79 6.75 0.66
C ILE A 287 12.97 6.33 1.54
N SER A 288 13.04 6.83 2.77
CA SER A 288 14.16 6.60 3.68
C SER A 288 13.72 6.67 5.13
N SER A 289 14.42 5.95 5.98
CA SER A 289 14.26 6.02 7.42
C SER A 289 15.60 6.31 8.08
N THR A 290 15.56 7.06 9.18
CA THR A 290 16.75 7.39 9.96
C THR A 290 16.55 6.93 11.41
N GLY A 291 17.55 6.28 11.97
CA GLY A 291 17.69 6.00 13.40
C GLY A 291 18.68 6.96 14.05
N PHE A 292 18.51 7.22 15.35
CA PHE A 292 19.43 8.02 16.16
C PHE A 292 19.89 7.20 17.37
N THR A 293 21.20 7.14 17.56
CA THR A 293 21.85 6.48 18.69
C THR A 293 22.99 7.33 19.23
N GLU A 294 23.36 7.09 20.49
CA GLU A 294 24.51 7.70 21.14
C GLU A 294 25.51 6.59 21.46
N GLU A 295 26.70 6.65 20.86
CA GLU A 295 27.75 5.64 20.98
C GLU A 295 29.03 6.31 21.48
N ASN A 296 29.53 5.91 22.65
CA ASN A 296 30.76 6.47 23.25
C ASN A 296 30.78 8.02 23.34
N GLY A 297 29.62 8.65 23.57
CA GLY A 297 29.49 10.12 23.64
C GLY A 297 29.40 10.83 22.28
N GLU A 298 29.41 10.07 21.19
CA GLU A 298 29.19 10.55 19.83
C GLU A 298 27.75 10.27 19.38
N TYR A 299 27.14 11.24 18.71
CA TYR A 299 25.83 11.06 18.10
C TYR A 299 25.97 10.44 16.72
N VAL A 300 25.19 9.39 16.48
CA VAL A 300 25.21 8.64 15.22
C VAL A 300 23.80 8.56 14.66
N PHE A 301 23.63 9.06 13.43
CA PHE A 301 22.44 8.87 12.64
C PHE A 301 22.70 7.76 11.62
N ARG A 302 21.84 6.75 11.58
CA ARG A 302 21.88 5.69 10.57
C ARG A 302 20.69 5.85 9.66
N LYS A 303 20.93 6.35 8.46
CA LYS A 303 19.92 6.56 7.43
C LYS A 303 20.01 5.44 6.41
N PHE A 304 18.92 4.76 6.13
CA PHE A 304 18.86 3.81 5.01
C PHE A 304 17.76 4.24 4.04
N PHE A 305 17.92 3.82 2.79
CA PHE A 305 16.95 4.05 1.73
C PHE A 305 16.21 2.75 1.46
N ARG A 306 14.92 2.87 1.16
CA ARG A 306 14.12 1.73 0.71
C ARG A 306 14.53 1.37 -0.71
N ASP A 307 14.59 0.07 -0.98
CA ASP A 307 14.84 -0.50 -2.29
C ASP A 307 13.48 -0.78 -2.96
N THR A 308 12.90 0.26 -3.55
CA THR A 308 11.56 0.16 -4.17
C THR A 308 11.54 -0.81 -5.34
N THR A 309 12.67 -0.96 -6.05
CA THR A 309 12.81 -1.92 -7.14
C THR A 309 12.67 -3.36 -6.64
N TRP A 310 13.32 -3.70 -5.54
CA TRP A 310 13.17 -5.00 -4.90
C TRP A 310 11.76 -5.22 -4.33
N GLU A 311 11.14 -4.18 -3.74
CA GLU A 311 9.75 -4.26 -3.26
C GLU A 311 8.79 -4.61 -4.41
N ASP A 312 8.93 -3.96 -5.57
CA ASP A 312 8.11 -4.21 -6.76
C ASP A 312 8.35 -5.63 -7.32
N ASP A 313 9.60 -6.12 -7.28
CA ASP A 313 9.93 -7.48 -7.68
C ASP A 313 9.28 -8.54 -6.75
N CYS A 314 9.25 -8.29 -5.44
CA CYS A 314 8.52 -9.15 -4.49
C CYS A 314 7.03 -9.22 -4.81
N ILE A 315 6.39 -8.07 -5.11
CA ILE A 315 4.98 -8.02 -5.49
C ILE A 315 4.74 -8.83 -6.78
N ARG A 316 5.64 -8.71 -7.77
CA ARG A 316 5.56 -9.50 -9.01
C ARG A 316 5.65 -11.01 -8.74
N THR A 317 6.52 -11.44 -7.82
CA THR A 317 6.62 -12.84 -7.40
C THR A 317 5.29 -13.34 -6.82
N LEU A 318 4.65 -12.57 -5.92
CA LEU A 318 3.34 -12.94 -5.36
C LEU A 318 2.25 -13.04 -6.43
N ASN A 319 2.21 -12.08 -7.35
CA ASN A 319 1.24 -12.11 -8.45
C ASN A 319 1.41 -13.36 -9.33
N ASN A 320 2.66 -13.75 -9.61
CA ASN A 320 2.95 -14.97 -10.37
C ASN A 320 2.58 -16.24 -9.60
N SER A 321 2.59 -16.21 -8.27
CA SER A 321 2.10 -17.30 -7.40
C SER A 321 0.56 -17.32 -7.24
N GLY A 322 -0.17 -16.48 -7.97
CA GLY A 322 -1.64 -16.48 -8.00
C GLY A 322 -2.29 -15.69 -6.86
N PHE A 323 -1.55 -14.78 -6.22
CA PHE A 323 -2.11 -13.80 -5.29
C PHE A 323 -2.42 -12.49 -6.02
N PHE A 324 -3.43 -11.75 -5.56
CA PHE A 324 -3.87 -10.51 -6.20
C PHE A 324 -4.04 -9.41 -5.17
N SER A 325 -3.67 -8.17 -5.52
CA SER A 325 -3.81 -7.02 -4.64
C SER A 325 -4.17 -5.76 -5.43
N GLU A 326 -5.07 -4.94 -4.89
CA GLU A 326 -5.40 -3.62 -5.44
C GLU A 326 -4.51 -2.51 -4.86
N ASP A 327 -4.06 -2.67 -3.61
CA ASP A 327 -3.31 -1.67 -2.84
C ASP A 327 -1.82 -2.02 -2.66
N GLN A 328 -1.37 -3.14 -3.24
CA GLN A 328 -0.01 -3.69 -3.19
C GLN A 328 0.46 -4.08 -1.78
N ALA A 329 -0.45 -4.16 -0.81
CA ALA A 329 -0.16 -4.52 0.58
C ALA A 329 -1.00 -5.72 1.03
N ASN A 330 -2.30 -5.69 0.71
CA ASN A 330 -3.25 -6.73 1.07
C ASN A 330 -3.50 -7.64 -0.13
N PHE A 331 -3.03 -8.87 -0.05
CA PHE A 331 -3.16 -9.87 -1.10
C PHE A 331 -4.29 -10.86 -0.79
N THR A 332 -5.03 -11.25 -1.82
CA THR A 332 -6.11 -12.23 -1.76
C THR A 332 -5.92 -13.28 -2.86
N ILE A 333 -6.76 -14.31 -2.82
CA ILE A 333 -6.86 -15.33 -3.86
C ILE A 333 -8.17 -15.15 -4.65
N ALA A 334 -8.23 -15.75 -5.83
CA ALA A 334 -9.46 -15.75 -6.62
C ALA A 334 -10.57 -16.60 -5.97
N ASN A 335 -11.83 -16.30 -6.31
CA ASN A 335 -13.01 -17.10 -5.96
C ASN A 335 -13.31 -17.24 -4.46
N LEU A 336 -13.13 -16.17 -3.67
CA LEU A 336 -13.60 -16.14 -2.29
C LEU A 336 -15.13 -16.31 -2.22
N SER A 337 -15.57 -17.13 -1.27
CA SER A 337 -16.97 -17.48 -1.07
C SER A 337 -17.77 -16.45 -0.28
N GLY A 338 -17.09 -15.53 0.42
CA GLY A 338 -17.70 -14.56 1.34
C GLY A 338 -17.91 -15.13 2.75
N ASN A 339 -17.59 -16.41 2.98
CA ASN A 339 -17.56 -17.01 4.30
C ASN A 339 -16.12 -17.01 4.82
N TYR A 340 -15.86 -16.27 5.91
CA TYR A 340 -14.52 -16.08 6.44
C TYR A 340 -13.77 -17.39 6.74
N ASP A 341 -14.41 -18.34 7.43
CA ASP A 341 -13.73 -19.59 7.81
C ASP A 341 -13.38 -20.44 6.58
N LYS A 342 -14.30 -20.53 5.60
CA LYS A 342 -14.04 -21.25 4.36
C LYS A 342 -12.90 -20.58 3.57
N ASP A 343 -12.97 -19.27 3.45
CA ASP A 343 -12.02 -18.46 2.71
C ASP A 343 -10.64 -18.49 3.38
N LEU A 344 -10.58 -18.58 4.72
CA LEU A 344 -9.34 -18.66 5.47
C LEU A 344 -8.61 -19.95 5.14
N TYR A 345 -9.32 -21.08 5.16
CA TYR A 345 -8.73 -22.37 4.78
C TYR A 345 -8.25 -22.39 3.33
N SER A 346 -9.01 -21.81 2.40
CA SER A 346 -8.58 -21.71 1.00
C SER A 346 -7.35 -20.80 0.84
N THR A 347 -7.27 -19.72 1.61
CA THR A 347 -6.10 -18.82 1.62
C THR A 347 -4.85 -19.52 2.18
N VAL A 348 -5.00 -20.25 3.31
CA VAL A 348 -3.91 -21.04 3.89
C VAL A 348 -3.45 -22.13 2.93
N GLU A 349 -4.37 -22.88 2.31
CA GLU A 349 -4.05 -23.91 1.32
C GLU A 349 -3.25 -23.34 0.13
N HIS A 350 -3.69 -22.22 -0.43
CA HIS A 350 -3.00 -21.57 -1.54
C HIS A 350 -1.59 -21.10 -1.14
N LEU A 351 -1.43 -20.59 0.09
CA LEU A 351 -0.13 -20.21 0.63
C LEU A 351 0.79 -21.42 0.86
N CYS A 352 0.27 -22.53 1.39
CA CYS A 352 1.03 -23.78 1.53
C CYS A 352 1.53 -24.29 0.18
N ASN A 353 0.71 -24.23 -0.86
CA ASN A 353 1.09 -24.66 -2.21
C ASN A 353 2.21 -23.81 -2.81
N ALA A 354 2.23 -22.50 -2.52
CA ALA A 354 3.28 -21.59 -2.99
C ALA A 354 4.48 -21.48 -2.02
N SER A 355 4.43 -22.12 -0.86
CA SER A 355 5.34 -21.83 0.26
C SER A 355 6.81 -22.13 -0.04
N ASP A 356 7.12 -23.20 -0.78
CA ASP A 356 8.50 -23.57 -1.15
C ASP A 356 9.11 -22.49 -2.06
N ASP A 357 8.39 -22.07 -3.10
CA ASP A 357 8.85 -21.05 -4.05
C ASP A 357 9.00 -19.68 -3.37
N LEU A 358 8.06 -19.31 -2.50
CA LEU A 358 8.10 -18.07 -1.74
C LEU A 358 9.25 -18.07 -0.74
N THR A 359 9.48 -19.17 -0.03
CA THR A 359 10.61 -19.28 0.90
C THR A 359 11.95 -19.23 0.15
N ALA A 360 12.05 -19.87 -1.02
CA ALA A 360 13.23 -19.80 -1.89
C ALA A 360 13.47 -18.38 -2.44
N ALA A 361 12.41 -17.62 -2.69
CA ALA A 361 12.48 -16.21 -3.07
C ALA A 361 12.77 -15.26 -1.87
N GLY A 362 12.92 -15.79 -0.66
CA GLY A 362 13.32 -15.04 0.54
C GLY A 362 12.17 -14.48 1.38
N PHE A 363 10.94 -14.92 1.16
CA PHE A 363 9.79 -14.51 1.98
C PHE A 363 9.76 -15.23 3.34
N CYS A 364 9.38 -14.50 4.38
CA CYS A 364 8.91 -15.07 5.65
C CYS A 364 7.40 -15.28 5.61
N LEU A 365 6.92 -16.42 6.09
CA LEU A 365 5.49 -16.76 6.13
C LEU A 365 5.01 -16.87 7.58
N ASN A 366 3.96 -16.15 7.93
CA ASN A 366 3.43 -16.05 9.29
C ASN A 366 1.90 -16.13 9.30
N CYS A 367 1.34 -16.68 10.39
CA CYS A 367 -0.11 -16.82 10.60
C CYS A 367 -0.55 -16.51 12.04
N SER A 368 0.33 -15.91 12.85
CA SER A 368 0.14 -15.72 14.30
C SER A 368 -1.11 -14.93 14.68
N LYS A 369 -1.59 -14.08 13.78
CA LYS A 369 -2.76 -13.20 14.01
C LYS A 369 -4.10 -13.83 13.60
N THR A 370 -4.11 -15.06 13.09
CA THR A 370 -5.35 -15.78 12.77
C THR A 370 -6.03 -16.41 13.99
N GLY A 371 -5.38 -16.37 15.16
CA GLY A 371 -5.84 -17.05 16.38
C GLY A 371 -5.56 -18.55 16.40
N LYS A 372 -5.08 -19.13 15.29
CA LYS A 372 -4.62 -20.52 15.18
C LYS A 372 -3.20 -20.55 14.61
N SER A 373 -2.39 -21.51 15.08
CA SER A 373 -1.05 -21.72 14.53
C SER A 373 -1.15 -22.70 13.36
N PHE A 374 -1.30 -22.19 12.13
CA PHE A 374 -1.35 -23.02 10.94
C PHE A 374 0.04 -23.47 10.50
N ASN A 375 0.15 -24.73 10.08
CA ASN A 375 1.33 -25.22 9.39
C ASN A 375 1.28 -24.74 7.93
N LEU A 376 2.21 -23.85 7.55
CA LEU A 376 2.28 -23.23 6.23
C LEU A 376 3.20 -23.97 5.25
N ARG A 377 3.56 -25.23 5.54
CA ARG A 377 4.42 -26.04 4.67
C ARG A 377 3.60 -26.73 3.58
N PRO A 378 4.23 -27.15 2.47
CA PRO A 378 3.55 -27.88 1.41
C PRO A 378 3.00 -29.21 1.93
N VAL A 379 1.85 -29.60 1.39
CA VAL A 379 1.20 -30.88 1.69
C VAL A 379 1.46 -31.84 0.53
N LYS A 380 2.17 -32.94 0.80
CA LYS A 380 2.50 -33.96 -0.22
C LYS A 380 1.78 -35.26 0.10
N LEU A 381 1.29 -35.92 -0.95
CA LEU A 381 0.67 -37.25 -0.87
C LEU A 381 1.55 -38.27 -1.55
N ASP A 382 1.78 -39.38 -0.87
CA ASP A 382 2.36 -40.60 -1.43
C ASP A 382 1.32 -41.71 -1.37
N GLU A 383 0.98 -42.26 -2.54
CA GLU A 383 -0.11 -43.23 -2.72
C GLU A 383 0.47 -44.54 -3.26
N ASN A 384 0.21 -45.65 -2.55
CA ASN A 384 0.58 -46.98 -2.98
C ASN A 384 -0.63 -47.92 -2.89
N ILE A 385 -1.03 -48.52 -4.01
CA ILE A 385 -2.20 -49.40 -4.09
C ILE A 385 -1.73 -50.79 -4.47
N LYS A 386 -2.15 -51.81 -3.71
CA LYS A 386 -1.88 -53.22 -4.00
C LYS A 386 -3.18 -53.99 -4.09
N THR A 387 -3.22 -55.01 -4.93
CA THR A 387 -4.39 -55.89 -5.06
C THR A 387 -4.13 -57.20 -4.31
N ALA A 388 -4.97 -57.53 -3.33
CA ALA A 388 -4.86 -58.75 -2.53
C ALA A 388 -6.22 -59.45 -2.38
N GLY A 389 -6.38 -60.62 -2.99
CA GLY A 389 -7.64 -61.37 -2.94
C GLY A 389 -8.80 -60.58 -3.56
N ASP A 390 -9.84 -60.31 -2.78
CA ASP A 390 -11.03 -59.53 -3.17
C ASP A 390 -10.96 -58.05 -2.75
N TRP A 391 -9.80 -57.63 -2.25
CA TRP A 391 -9.56 -56.29 -1.71
C TRP A 391 -8.46 -55.56 -2.47
N PHE A 392 -8.56 -54.23 -2.44
CA PHE A 392 -7.48 -53.31 -2.73
C PHE A 392 -6.93 -52.81 -1.39
N ASP A 393 -5.63 -53.03 -1.18
CA ASP A 393 -4.86 -52.55 -0.04
C ASP A 393 -4.25 -51.20 -0.44
N ILE A 394 -4.80 -50.12 0.10
CA ILE A 394 -4.44 -48.75 -0.26
C ILE A 394 -3.69 -48.13 0.91
N ASN A 395 -2.41 -47.87 0.70
CA ASN A 395 -1.54 -47.21 1.66
C ASN A 395 -1.26 -45.78 1.16
N ILE A 396 -1.84 -44.80 1.84
CA ILE A 396 -1.65 -43.39 1.50
C ILE A 396 -0.99 -42.72 2.71
N LYS A 397 0.13 -42.07 2.46
CA LYS A 397 0.85 -41.27 3.44
C LYS A 397 0.79 -39.80 3.06
N VAL A 398 0.57 -38.96 4.07
CA VAL A 398 0.54 -37.51 3.92
C VAL A 398 1.73 -36.92 4.63
N GLN A 399 2.47 -36.08 3.93
CA GLN A 399 3.54 -35.29 4.51
C GLN A 399 3.08 -33.84 4.68
N PHE A 400 3.02 -33.39 5.93
CA PHE A 400 2.77 -32.00 6.33
C PHE A 400 4.09 -31.38 6.82
N GLY A 401 4.89 -30.85 5.89
CA GLY A 401 6.26 -30.44 6.20
C GLY A 401 7.09 -31.61 6.72
N ASP A 402 7.45 -31.57 8.01
CA ASP A 402 8.29 -32.60 8.66
C ASP A 402 7.48 -33.77 9.25
N TYR A 403 6.15 -33.71 9.24
CA TYR A 403 5.29 -34.73 9.84
C TYR A 403 4.70 -35.67 8.79
N GLU A 404 4.90 -36.97 8.96
CA GLU A 404 4.25 -38.02 8.16
C GLU A 404 3.04 -38.58 8.91
N VAL A 405 1.87 -38.56 8.27
CA VAL A 405 0.59 -38.99 8.83
C VAL A 405 -0.07 -39.98 7.87
N PRO A 406 -0.46 -41.20 8.34
CA PRO A 406 -1.29 -42.11 7.55
C PRO A 406 -2.64 -41.46 7.19
N PHE A 407 -3.00 -41.45 5.91
CA PHE A 407 -4.21 -40.76 5.41
C PHE A 407 -5.50 -41.27 6.06
N ILE A 408 -5.53 -42.55 6.47
CA ILE A 408 -6.68 -43.13 7.16
C ILE A 408 -7.01 -42.39 8.48
N ARG A 409 -6.03 -41.78 9.15
CA ARG A 409 -6.27 -40.97 10.36
C ARG A 409 -7.10 -39.71 10.06
N LEU A 410 -7.10 -39.26 8.81
CA LEU A 410 -7.89 -38.12 8.34
C LEU A 410 -9.34 -38.53 7.99
N LYS A 411 -9.68 -39.83 8.04
CA LYS A 411 -11.01 -40.35 7.68
C LYS A 411 -12.15 -39.58 8.34
N ARG A 412 -12.10 -39.43 9.67
CA ARG A 412 -13.16 -38.73 10.42
C ARG A 412 -13.30 -37.27 10.00
N HIS A 413 -12.19 -36.59 9.76
CA HIS A 413 -12.13 -35.20 9.34
C HIS A 413 -12.76 -35.03 7.96
N ILE A 414 -12.34 -35.86 7.00
CA ILE A 414 -12.85 -35.85 5.62
C ILE A 414 -14.36 -36.16 5.57
N LEU A 415 -14.83 -37.18 6.29
CA LEU A 415 -16.24 -37.54 6.34
C LEU A 415 -17.11 -36.48 7.01
N SER A 416 -16.57 -35.77 8.01
CA SER A 416 -17.29 -34.75 8.77
C SER A 416 -17.15 -33.34 8.18
N GLY A 417 -16.40 -33.16 7.09
CA GLY A 417 -16.16 -31.85 6.48
C GLY A 417 -15.25 -30.93 7.29
N ILE A 418 -14.46 -31.47 8.24
CA ILE A 418 -13.55 -30.69 9.09
C ILE A 418 -12.21 -30.57 8.36
N ARG A 419 -11.84 -29.37 7.93
CA ARG A 419 -10.60 -29.10 7.17
C ARG A 419 -9.34 -28.98 8.02
N GLU A 420 -9.47 -29.00 9.34
CA GLU A 420 -8.34 -28.82 10.25
C GLU A 420 -7.89 -30.16 10.83
N TYR A 421 -6.58 -30.39 10.88
CA TYR A 421 -5.97 -31.54 11.54
C TYR A 421 -4.83 -31.07 12.45
N GLN A 422 -4.86 -31.45 13.73
CA GLN A 422 -3.82 -31.05 14.69
C GLN A 422 -2.60 -31.95 14.57
N LEU A 423 -1.43 -31.35 14.34
CA LEU A 423 -0.14 -32.02 14.25
C LEU A 423 0.48 -32.25 15.64
N PRO A 424 1.51 -33.13 15.74
CA PRO A 424 2.14 -33.46 17.02
C PRO A 424 2.75 -32.27 17.79
N ASP A 425 3.15 -31.19 17.09
CA ASP A 425 3.64 -29.95 17.72
C ASP A 425 2.52 -29.00 18.18
N GLY A 426 1.26 -29.35 17.95
CA GLY A 426 0.10 -28.54 18.27
C GLY A 426 -0.29 -27.53 17.19
N SER A 427 0.43 -27.45 16.06
CA SER A 427 0.02 -26.67 14.90
C SER A 427 -1.13 -27.35 14.13
N PHE A 428 -1.87 -26.58 13.34
CA PHE A 428 -2.99 -27.07 12.53
C PHE A 428 -2.60 -27.16 11.06
N ALA A 429 -2.68 -28.35 10.49
CA ALA A 429 -2.65 -28.55 9.05
C ALA A 429 -4.03 -28.29 8.44
N VAL A 430 -4.05 -27.58 7.31
CA VAL A 430 -5.27 -27.40 6.51
C VAL A 430 -5.32 -28.47 5.43
N LEU A 431 -6.39 -29.27 5.44
CA LEU A 431 -6.65 -30.31 4.47
C LEU A 431 -7.16 -29.69 3.15
N PRO A 432 -6.57 -30.05 2.00
CA PRO A 432 -7.01 -29.58 0.68
C PRO A 432 -8.49 -29.84 0.43
N GLU A 433 -9.22 -28.86 -0.12
CA GLU A 433 -10.65 -29.00 -0.40
C GLU A 433 -10.91 -30.17 -1.37
N ALA A 434 -10.00 -30.39 -2.33
CA ALA A 434 -10.07 -31.48 -3.29
C ALA A 434 -10.17 -32.86 -2.64
N TRP A 435 -9.65 -33.05 -1.42
CA TRP A 435 -9.66 -34.37 -0.77
C TRP A 435 -11.06 -34.78 -0.31
N PHE A 436 -11.89 -33.81 0.06
CA PHE A 436 -13.28 -34.03 0.50
C PHE A 436 -14.19 -34.47 -0.64
N THR A 437 -13.78 -34.22 -1.89
CA THR A 437 -14.47 -34.72 -3.08
C THR A 437 -13.82 -36.02 -3.55
N ARG A 438 -12.49 -36.04 -3.67
CA ARG A 438 -11.74 -37.16 -4.29
C ARG A 438 -11.73 -38.43 -3.44
N TYR A 439 -11.59 -38.33 -2.12
CA TYR A 439 -11.41 -39.52 -1.26
C TYR A 439 -12.61 -39.83 -0.36
N LYS A 440 -13.65 -38.98 -0.35
CA LYS A 440 -14.80 -39.20 0.55
C LYS A 440 -15.50 -40.53 0.26
N GLY A 441 -15.83 -40.82 -1.00
CA GLY A 441 -16.42 -42.10 -1.38
C GLY A 441 -15.52 -43.28 -1.01
N LEU A 442 -14.22 -43.18 -1.31
CA LEU A 442 -13.23 -44.20 -0.92
C LEU A 442 -13.28 -44.50 0.59
N LEU A 443 -13.31 -43.46 1.42
CA LEU A 443 -13.28 -43.56 2.87
C LEU A 443 -14.61 -44.06 3.47
N GLU A 444 -15.75 -43.76 2.84
CA GLU A 444 -17.08 -44.26 3.25
C GLU A 444 -17.19 -45.78 3.09
N PHE A 445 -16.70 -46.32 1.97
CA PHE A 445 -16.85 -47.74 1.63
C PHE A 445 -15.63 -48.61 1.97
N SER A 446 -14.61 -48.04 2.61
CA SER A 446 -13.40 -48.76 3.01
C SER A 446 -13.42 -49.21 4.48
N ARG A 447 -12.72 -50.32 4.73
CA ARG A 447 -12.39 -50.82 6.07
C ARG A 447 -10.98 -50.38 6.46
N GLU A 448 -10.79 -50.11 7.72
CA GLU A 448 -9.48 -49.77 8.30
C GLU A 448 -8.82 -51.04 8.83
N LYS A 449 -7.55 -51.27 8.47
CA LYS A 449 -6.72 -52.33 9.03
C LYS A 449 -5.26 -51.88 9.07
N ASP A 450 -4.64 -51.85 10.24
CA ASP A 450 -3.20 -51.57 10.42
C ASP A 450 -2.71 -50.32 9.67
N ASP A 451 -3.41 -49.19 9.84
CA ASP A 451 -3.16 -47.91 9.14
C ASP A 451 -3.31 -47.96 7.59
N THR A 452 -3.85 -49.06 7.04
CA THR A 452 -4.19 -49.21 5.61
C THR A 452 -5.68 -49.13 5.35
N ILE A 453 -6.02 -48.68 4.15
CA ILE A 453 -7.39 -48.57 3.64
C ILE A 453 -7.69 -49.82 2.81
N LEU A 454 -8.64 -50.65 3.24
CA LEU A 454 -9.11 -51.82 2.50
C LEU A 454 -10.39 -51.49 1.74
N LEU A 455 -10.34 -51.54 0.41
CA LEU A 455 -11.51 -51.32 -0.44
C LEU A 455 -11.91 -52.61 -1.16
N HIS A 456 -13.18 -53.02 -1.04
CA HIS A 456 -13.67 -54.21 -1.75
C HIS A 456 -13.71 -53.97 -3.25
N LYS A 457 -13.38 -54.98 -4.07
CA LYS A 457 -13.37 -54.87 -5.54
C LYS A 457 -14.67 -54.42 -6.17
N GLN A 458 -15.81 -54.65 -5.53
CA GLN A 458 -17.12 -54.15 -5.99
C GLN A 458 -17.20 -52.62 -6.09
N HIS A 459 -16.35 -51.91 -5.33
CA HIS A 459 -16.28 -50.44 -5.32
C HIS A 459 -15.10 -49.92 -6.16
N PHE A 460 -14.58 -50.71 -7.11
CA PHE A 460 -13.42 -50.34 -7.92
C PHE A 460 -13.57 -48.99 -8.64
N SER A 461 -14.81 -48.58 -8.97
CA SER A 461 -15.08 -47.28 -9.59
C SER A 461 -14.66 -46.08 -8.73
N LEU A 462 -14.52 -46.25 -7.41
CA LEU A 462 -14.01 -45.22 -6.50
C LEU A 462 -12.49 -45.06 -6.57
N LEU A 463 -11.78 -45.95 -7.27
CA LEU A 463 -10.34 -45.85 -7.56
C LEU A 463 -10.06 -45.13 -8.87
N ASP A 464 -11.10 -44.84 -9.66
CA ASP A 464 -10.94 -44.16 -10.94
C ASP A 464 -10.43 -42.72 -10.69
N GLY A 465 -9.30 -42.37 -11.31
CA GLY A 465 -8.58 -41.11 -11.05
C GLY A 465 -7.63 -41.10 -9.83
N LEU A 466 -7.57 -42.16 -9.01
CA LEU A 466 -6.52 -42.35 -7.98
C LEU A 466 -5.28 -43.05 -8.54
N VAL A 467 -5.47 -43.96 -9.47
CA VAL A 467 -4.38 -44.75 -10.06
C VAL A 467 -3.57 -43.92 -11.06
N ARG A 468 -2.49 -43.31 -10.59
CA ARG A 468 -1.45 -42.75 -11.45
C ARG A 468 -0.46 -43.85 -11.82
N GLU A 469 -0.54 -44.30 -13.07
CA GLU A 469 0.53 -44.98 -13.82
C GLU A 469 0.86 -46.47 -13.58
N GLU A 470 0.31 -47.18 -12.58
CA GLU A 470 0.53 -48.64 -12.53
C GLU A 470 -0.36 -49.40 -13.53
N GLU A 471 0.24 -49.80 -14.66
CA GLU A 471 -0.37 -50.53 -15.77
C GLU A 471 -1.12 -51.79 -15.31
N ARG A 472 -0.61 -52.48 -14.28
CA ARG A 472 -1.25 -53.66 -13.67
C ARG A 472 -2.56 -53.37 -12.95
N ILE A 473 -2.68 -52.22 -12.30
CA ILE A 473 -3.89 -51.81 -11.59
C ILE A 473 -4.92 -51.32 -12.61
N ARG A 474 -4.48 -50.59 -13.64
CA ARG A 474 -5.33 -50.22 -14.77
C ARG A 474 -5.91 -51.46 -15.47
N ASP A 475 -5.09 -52.48 -15.74
CA ASP A 475 -5.54 -53.76 -16.30
C ASP A 475 -6.51 -54.49 -15.37
N ALA A 476 -6.28 -54.47 -14.07
CA ALA A 476 -7.18 -55.07 -13.09
C ALA A 476 -8.53 -54.34 -13.04
N ILE A 477 -8.52 -53.01 -13.11
CA ILE A 477 -9.72 -52.17 -13.18
C ILE A 477 -10.47 -52.40 -14.51
N GLN A 478 -9.77 -52.45 -15.65
CA GLN A 478 -10.38 -52.73 -16.95
C GLN A 478 -11.06 -54.10 -17.00
N LYS A 479 -10.49 -55.12 -16.35
CA LYS A 479 -11.11 -56.46 -16.24
C LYS A 479 -12.39 -56.47 -15.39
N LEU A 480 -12.59 -55.45 -14.55
CA LEU A 480 -13.78 -55.27 -13.71
C LEU A 480 -14.84 -54.38 -14.39
N THR A 481 -14.45 -53.62 -15.43
CA THR A 481 -15.38 -52.84 -16.27
C THR A 481 -16.16 -53.76 -17.22
N LEU A 482 -17.43 -53.44 -17.43
CA LEU A 482 -18.31 -54.24 -18.29
C LEU A 482 -17.76 -54.35 -19.72
N PRO A 483 -17.55 -55.55 -20.29
CA PRO A 483 -17.05 -55.69 -21.65
C PRO A 483 -18.13 -55.33 -22.67
N GLU A 484 -17.76 -54.68 -23.78
CA GLU A 484 -18.69 -54.36 -24.88
C GLU A 484 -19.31 -55.62 -25.52
N THR A 485 -18.61 -56.75 -25.41
CA THR A 485 -19.10 -58.07 -25.83
C THR A 485 -18.73 -59.14 -24.80
N LEU A 486 -19.71 -59.94 -24.36
CA LEU A 486 -19.46 -61.04 -23.43
C LEU A 486 -18.66 -62.17 -24.11
N PRO A 487 -17.79 -62.90 -23.39
CA PRO A 487 -17.00 -63.99 -23.99
C PRO A 487 -17.91 -65.07 -24.60
N GLU A 488 -17.59 -65.59 -25.79
CA GLU A 488 -18.27 -66.78 -26.32
C GLU A 488 -17.92 -68.02 -25.49
N VAL A 489 -18.92 -68.81 -25.15
CA VAL A 489 -18.76 -69.95 -24.24
C VAL A 489 -18.94 -71.25 -25.02
N LYS A 490 -17.93 -72.12 -25.02
CA LYS A 490 -18.07 -73.51 -25.44
C LYS A 490 -18.65 -74.32 -24.28
N LEU A 491 -19.85 -74.87 -24.46
CA LEU A 491 -20.48 -75.76 -23.51
C LEU A 491 -19.58 -76.99 -23.25
N PRO A 492 -19.31 -77.36 -21.98
CA PRO A 492 -18.62 -78.60 -21.65
C PRO A 492 -19.34 -79.81 -22.27
N SER A 493 -18.60 -80.74 -22.86
CA SER A 493 -19.11 -81.92 -23.55
C SER A 493 -19.94 -82.88 -22.66
N ILE A 494 -19.96 -82.66 -21.35
CA ILE A 494 -20.78 -83.35 -20.36
C ILE A 494 -22.24 -82.86 -20.34
N ILE A 495 -22.51 -81.62 -20.78
CA ILE A 495 -23.86 -81.05 -20.79
C ILE A 495 -24.58 -81.47 -22.06
N LYS A 496 -25.47 -82.45 -21.96
CA LYS A 496 -26.34 -82.93 -23.06
C LYS A 496 -27.67 -82.19 -23.10
N ALA A 497 -27.62 -80.85 -23.04
CA ALA A 497 -28.81 -80.00 -23.09
C ALA A 497 -28.62 -78.87 -24.10
N THR A 498 -29.65 -78.59 -24.90
CA THR A 498 -29.68 -77.43 -25.78
C THR A 498 -30.14 -76.23 -24.97
N LEU A 499 -29.25 -75.28 -24.70
CA LEU A 499 -29.60 -74.05 -23.99
C LEU A 499 -30.42 -73.13 -24.91
N ARG A 500 -31.44 -72.48 -24.35
CA ARG A 500 -32.13 -71.36 -25.03
C ARG A 500 -31.23 -70.13 -24.99
N SER A 501 -31.40 -69.20 -25.93
CA SER A 501 -30.53 -68.03 -26.10
C SER A 501 -30.31 -67.22 -24.81
N TYR A 502 -31.35 -67.03 -23.97
CA TYR A 502 -31.22 -66.32 -22.69
C TYR A 502 -30.40 -67.10 -21.64
N GLN A 503 -30.37 -68.44 -21.72
CA GLN A 503 -29.60 -69.30 -20.82
C GLN A 503 -28.12 -69.30 -21.20
N GLU A 504 -27.81 -69.21 -22.50
CA GLU A 504 -26.45 -69.02 -22.99
C GLU A 504 -25.93 -67.65 -22.57
N GLU A 505 -26.74 -66.60 -22.73
CA GLU A 505 -26.38 -65.26 -22.27
C GLU A 505 -26.18 -65.21 -20.75
N GLY A 506 -27.06 -65.83 -19.97
CA GLY A 506 -26.88 -65.97 -18.52
C GLY A 506 -25.61 -66.74 -18.13
N LEU A 507 -25.24 -67.80 -18.87
CA LEU A 507 -24.00 -68.53 -18.65
C LEU A 507 -22.76 -67.68 -18.99
N ARG A 508 -22.82 -66.87 -20.05
CA ARG A 508 -21.75 -65.92 -20.41
C ARG A 508 -21.55 -64.87 -19.32
N TRP A 509 -22.65 -64.35 -18.76
CA TRP A 509 -22.61 -63.45 -17.60
C TRP A 509 -21.97 -64.09 -16.37
N LEU A 510 -22.37 -65.31 -16.01
CA LEU A 510 -21.81 -66.03 -14.85
C LEU A 510 -20.32 -66.35 -15.03
N LEU A 511 -19.90 -66.72 -16.24
CA LEU A 511 -18.49 -66.98 -16.53
C LEU A 511 -17.65 -65.72 -16.54
N TRP A 512 -18.19 -64.60 -17.02
CA TRP A 512 -17.54 -63.30 -16.91
C TRP A 512 -17.39 -62.87 -15.45
N LEU A 513 -18.46 -62.93 -14.65
CA LEU A 513 -18.41 -62.62 -13.20
C LEU A 513 -17.36 -63.46 -12.47
N ARG A 514 -17.30 -64.76 -12.78
CA ARG A 514 -16.30 -65.68 -12.23
C ARG A 514 -14.88 -65.33 -12.68
N ALA A 515 -14.68 -65.02 -13.97
CA ALA A 515 -13.37 -64.65 -14.51
C ALA A 515 -12.85 -63.33 -13.92
N SER A 516 -13.76 -62.38 -13.69
CA SER A 516 -13.48 -61.08 -13.07
C SER A 516 -13.45 -61.13 -11.53
N ARG A 517 -13.69 -62.30 -10.92
CA ARG A 517 -13.74 -62.51 -9.45
C ARG A 517 -14.74 -61.59 -8.74
N LEU A 518 -15.93 -61.43 -9.33
CA LEU A 518 -17.05 -60.65 -8.79
C LEU A 518 -18.20 -61.53 -8.27
N GLY A 519 -18.07 -62.85 -8.36
CA GLY A 519 -19.07 -63.84 -7.91
C GLY A 519 -18.69 -65.26 -8.28
#